data_AF-A0A2V8QMU9-F1
#
_entry.id   AF-A0A2V8QMU9-F1
#
_cell.length_a   1.000
_cell.length_b   1.000
_cell.length_c   1.000
_cell.angle_alpha   90.00
_cell.angle_beta   90.00
_cell.angle_gamma   90.00
#
_symmetry.space_group_name_H-M   'P 1'
#
loop_
_entity.id
_entity.type
_entity.pdbx_description
1 polymer ?
#
loop_
_entity_poly.entity_id
_entity_poly.type
_entity_poly.pdbx_seq_one_letter_code
_entity_poly.pdbx_strand_id
1 'polypeptide(L)'
;MLAILFLVGAALFGACLVRRGLRCLLDGAETLMWGTVAGWSLATVFIYLLARWQGRLTHALMAWATAAVWLAAASLLPPKLRRLKHRLSQRARLHGLWRPHYAGLAFVLLLFAPLYWLLFSTHTLARGEGGVYSGGSAFYDLSFHAALASSFAYGQNFPAIYTPLPPEPLLYPFMPDFLTAALMAAGLGLRAAMLATALPLALVVTGLFYTFALRLVRTQRAAALATILFLLNGGLGFIDLMRDWRASGRSFPDFWDTLAVNYANAWERGIHWTNLVADTLLPQRTSLFGLPLGLMVFTLFAVVWRRGYEGSVDDEKNRGGERSSAALLLAAGVLAGLLPLFHTHTFVAVGLVSLFLFALRPRREWLAFWTPALLLAAPQLFALSRATPRRATSCVCNPAGWARASRTSRSTCCATSGCRSCSPSPRASPRRACGVRSTSPSSCCSPSRSSSSSRRTSLTTASSRTTGTPRTARSSPPGSSSSPARGGCVRSPPPSPRSSPSPAWRRVLPPCTARPSRARASSRTRSWTPPPLRASTRRRALSS
;
A
#
# COMPACT_ATOMS: atom_id res chain seq x y z
N MET A 1 -2.84 4.94 -25.24
CA MET A 1 -2.16 3.63 -25.45
C MET A 1 -0.80 3.55 -24.79
N LEU A 2 0.10 4.53 -24.99
CA LEU A 2 1.50 4.51 -24.51
C LEU A 2 1.68 4.05 -23.05
N ALA A 3 0.90 4.60 -22.11
CA ALA A 3 0.95 4.23 -20.69
C ALA A 3 0.79 2.70 -20.43
N ILE A 4 -0.04 2.00 -21.20
CA ILE A 4 -0.25 0.55 -21.07
C ILE A 4 0.95 -0.21 -21.64
N LEU A 5 1.47 0.23 -22.80
CA LEU A 5 2.69 -0.34 -23.39
C LEU A 5 3.89 -0.17 -22.45
N PHE A 6 3.98 0.95 -21.74
CA PHE A 6 4.99 1.17 -20.71
C PHE A 6 4.86 0.18 -19.55
N LEU A 7 3.68 0.08 -18.91
CA LEU A 7 3.49 -0.80 -17.75
C LEU A 7 3.70 -2.28 -18.10
N VAL A 8 3.26 -2.74 -19.29
CA VAL A 8 3.49 -4.10 -19.77
C VAL A 8 4.96 -4.33 -20.08
N GLY A 9 5.63 -3.41 -20.78
CA GLY A 9 7.05 -3.50 -21.10
C GLY A 9 7.93 -3.52 -19.84
N ALA A 10 7.63 -2.68 -18.85
CA ALA A 10 8.32 -2.63 -17.57
C ALA A 10 8.12 -3.93 -16.77
N ALA A 11 6.90 -4.47 -16.68
CA ALA A 11 6.63 -5.74 -16.02
C ALA A 11 7.34 -6.93 -16.71
N LEU A 12 7.38 -6.95 -18.05
CA LEU A 12 8.10 -7.97 -18.82
C LEU A 12 9.63 -7.86 -18.66
N PHE A 13 10.18 -6.64 -18.61
CA PHE A 13 11.57 -6.39 -18.28
C PHE A 13 11.91 -6.94 -16.89
N GLY A 14 11.14 -6.57 -15.87
CA GLY A 14 11.30 -7.06 -14.51
C GLY A 14 11.16 -8.58 -14.42
N ALA A 15 10.19 -9.19 -15.10
CA ALA A 15 10.01 -10.64 -15.14
C ALA A 15 11.22 -11.35 -15.79
N CYS A 16 11.80 -10.78 -16.85
CA CYS A 16 13.03 -11.33 -17.46
C CYS A 16 14.25 -11.18 -16.54
N LEU A 17 14.39 -10.05 -15.85
CA LEU A 17 15.44 -9.78 -14.88
C LEU A 17 15.36 -10.74 -13.67
N VAL A 18 14.19 -10.83 -13.04
CA VAL A 18 13.89 -11.75 -11.94
C VAL A 18 14.15 -13.18 -12.36
N ARG A 19 13.68 -13.61 -13.55
CA ARG A 19 13.94 -14.95 -14.07
C ARG A 19 15.43 -15.23 -14.30
N ARG A 20 16.22 -14.23 -14.71
CA ARG A 20 17.67 -14.40 -14.92
C ARG A 20 18.41 -14.73 -13.62
N GLY A 21 18.03 -14.09 -12.50
CA GLY A 21 18.62 -14.36 -11.18
C GLY A 21 17.98 -15.53 -10.41
N LEU A 22 16.65 -15.65 -10.46
CA LEU A 22 15.86 -16.47 -9.52
C LEU A 22 15.05 -17.61 -10.18
N ARG A 23 15.34 -18.00 -11.43
CA ARG A 23 14.69 -19.12 -12.17
C ARG A 23 14.57 -20.46 -11.44
N CYS A 24 15.39 -20.70 -10.41
CA CYS A 24 15.41 -21.93 -9.63
C CYS A 24 14.68 -21.80 -8.29
N LEU A 25 14.08 -20.65 -8.00
CA LEU A 25 13.43 -20.32 -6.72
C LEU A 25 11.95 -19.93 -6.86
N LEU A 26 11.58 -19.36 -8.00
CA LEU A 26 10.26 -18.81 -8.28
C LEU A 26 9.60 -19.56 -9.44
N ASP A 27 8.29 -19.82 -9.33
CA ASP A 27 7.51 -20.39 -10.43
C ASP A 27 7.14 -19.33 -11.51
N GLY A 28 6.29 -19.71 -12.47
CA GLY A 28 5.87 -18.82 -13.56
C GLY A 28 4.96 -17.68 -13.12
N ALA A 29 4.05 -17.91 -12.16
CA ALA A 29 3.18 -16.88 -11.61
C ALA A 29 3.97 -15.94 -10.70
N GLU A 30 4.86 -16.48 -9.88
CA GLU A 30 5.75 -15.69 -9.03
C GLU A 30 6.71 -14.83 -9.84
N THR A 31 7.33 -15.38 -10.89
CA THR A 31 8.20 -14.62 -11.81
C THR A 31 7.45 -13.42 -12.41
N LEU A 32 6.15 -13.55 -12.70
CA LEU A 32 5.32 -12.45 -13.19
C LEU A 32 5.03 -11.42 -12.07
N MET A 33 4.61 -11.86 -10.88
CA MET A 33 4.28 -10.96 -9.76
C MET A 33 5.50 -10.16 -9.27
N TRP A 34 6.63 -10.84 -9.05
CA TRP A 34 7.93 -10.21 -8.76
C TRP A 34 8.38 -9.31 -9.91
N GLY A 35 8.12 -9.74 -11.15
CA GLY A 35 8.48 -9.01 -12.37
C GLY A 35 7.75 -7.68 -12.51
N THR A 36 6.44 -7.64 -12.23
CA THR A 36 5.65 -6.41 -12.17
C THR A 36 6.24 -5.43 -11.15
N VAL A 37 6.48 -5.88 -9.92
CA VAL A 37 6.95 -5.00 -8.82
C VAL A 37 8.37 -4.49 -9.07
N ALA A 38 9.32 -5.39 -9.36
CA ALA A 38 10.70 -5.00 -9.63
C ALA A 38 10.81 -4.16 -10.91
N GLY A 39 10.08 -4.54 -11.97
CA GLY A 39 10.07 -3.86 -13.25
C GLY A 39 9.50 -2.45 -13.17
N TRP A 40 8.34 -2.27 -12.51
CA TRP A 40 7.73 -0.96 -12.31
C TRP A 40 8.59 -0.09 -11.37
N SER A 41 9.13 -0.65 -10.28
CA SER A 41 9.97 0.13 -9.35
C SER A 41 11.24 0.64 -10.02
N LEU A 42 11.98 -0.23 -10.71
CA LEU A 42 13.22 0.13 -11.41
C LEU A 42 12.96 1.13 -12.56
N ALA A 43 11.91 0.91 -13.36
CA ALA A 43 11.55 1.83 -14.43
C ALA A 43 11.09 3.20 -13.91
N THR A 44 10.37 3.25 -12.78
CA THR A 44 9.97 4.50 -12.12
C THR A 44 11.18 5.31 -11.66
N VAL A 45 12.13 4.67 -10.96
CA VAL A 45 13.37 5.32 -10.51
C VAL A 45 14.20 5.82 -11.71
N PHE A 46 14.34 5.01 -12.76
CA PHE A 46 15.07 5.41 -13.98
C PHE A 46 14.44 6.64 -14.67
N ILE A 47 13.11 6.66 -14.84
CA ILE A 47 12.41 7.80 -15.44
C ILE A 47 12.49 9.03 -14.53
N TYR A 48 12.44 8.87 -13.20
CA TYR A 48 12.62 10.00 -12.28
C TYR A 48 14.01 10.62 -12.41
N LEU A 49 15.07 9.82 -12.49
CA LEU A 49 16.43 10.33 -12.67
C LEU A 49 16.57 11.10 -14.00
N LEU A 50 16.00 10.59 -15.10
CA LEU A 50 15.99 11.29 -16.39
C LEU A 50 15.14 12.56 -16.37
N ALA A 51 13.93 12.53 -15.81
CA ALA A 51 13.05 13.69 -15.71
C ALA A 51 13.67 14.79 -14.84
N ARG A 52 14.30 14.39 -13.72
CA ARG A 52 15.06 15.29 -12.83
C ARG A 52 16.27 15.91 -13.53
N TRP A 53 17.02 15.15 -14.32
CA TRP A 53 18.14 15.66 -15.10
C TRP A 53 17.70 16.63 -16.20
N GLN A 54 16.54 16.39 -16.83
CA GLN A 54 15.96 17.31 -17.82
C GLN A 54 15.21 18.50 -17.21
N GLY A 55 14.98 18.52 -15.89
CA GLY A 55 14.10 19.47 -15.21
C GLY A 55 12.60 19.32 -15.54
N ARG A 56 12.20 18.30 -16.30
CA ARG A 56 10.83 18.14 -16.83
C ARG A 56 10.48 16.69 -17.15
N LEU A 57 9.20 16.38 -16.99
CA LEU A 57 8.57 15.13 -17.43
C LEU A 57 7.77 15.41 -18.72
N THR A 58 8.00 14.62 -19.78
CA THR A 58 7.39 14.87 -21.10
C THR A 58 6.86 13.59 -21.75
N HIS A 59 5.93 13.74 -22.70
CA HIS A 59 5.44 12.61 -23.50
C HIS A 59 6.56 11.94 -24.30
N ALA A 60 7.51 12.72 -24.83
CA ALA A 60 8.69 12.21 -25.54
C ALA A 60 9.59 11.38 -24.63
N LEU A 61 9.85 11.82 -23.38
CA LEU A 61 10.58 11.03 -22.39
C LEU A 61 9.85 9.71 -22.08
N MET A 62 8.52 9.72 -21.97
CA MET A 62 7.73 8.50 -21.78
C MET A 62 7.75 7.57 -23.00
N ALA A 63 7.81 8.11 -24.22
CA ALA A 63 7.95 7.32 -25.45
C ALA A 63 9.31 6.60 -25.48
N TRP A 64 10.40 7.33 -25.21
CA TRP A 64 11.75 6.76 -25.11
C TRP A 64 11.89 5.75 -23.97
N ALA A 65 11.33 6.04 -22.78
CA ALA A 65 11.33 5.11 -21.66
C ALA A 65 10.54 3.83 -21.96
N THR A 66 9.44 3.93 -22.73
CA THR A 66 8.68 2.77 -23.21
C THR A 66 9.54 1.93 -24.15
N ALA A 67 10.18 2.55 -25.17
CA ALA A 67 11.09 1.83 -26.06
C ALA A 67 12.24 1.15 -25.28
N ALA A 68 12.82 1.85 -24.29
CA ALA A 68 13.91 1.34 -23.47
C ALA A 68 13.51 0.09 -22.66
N VAL A 69 12.35 0.07 -21.99
CA VAL A 69 11.92 -1.14 -21.23
C VAL A 69 11.63 -2.33 -22.15
N TRP A 70 11.08 -2.10 -23.35
CA TRP A 70 10.87 -3.17 -24.34
C TRP A 70 12.19 -3.71 -24.91
N LEU A 71 13.17 -2.84 -25.20
CA LEU A 71 14.51 -3.24 -25.63
C LEU A 71 15.26 -3.99 -24.52
N ALA A 72 15.15 -3.56 -23.27
CA ALA A 72 15.75 -4.23 -22.12
C ALA A 72 15.08 -5.60 -21.83
N ALA A 73 13.76 -5.71 -21.96
CA ALA A 73 13.07 -7.01 -21.92
C ALA A 73 13.56 -7.92 -23.06
N ALA A 74 13.66 -7.39 -24.28
CA ALA A 74 14.11 -8.14 -25.44
C ALA A 74 15.57 -8.62 -25.35
N SER A 75 16.47 -7.85 -24.73
CA SER A 75 17.88 -8.25 -24.51
C SER A 75 18.03 -9.31 -23.40
N LEU A 76 17.17 -9.29 -22.38
CA LEU A 76 17.15 -10.29 -21.30
C LEU A 76 16.42 -11.59 -21.66
N LEU A 77 15.59 -11.61 -22.70
CA LEU A 77 14.95 -12.84 -23.20
C LEU A 77 15.99 -13.91 -23.58
N PRO A 78 15.97 -15.12 -22.99
CA PRO A 78 16.99 -16.12 -23.25
C PRO A 78 16.98 -16.57 -24.72
N PRO A 79 18.15 -16.80 -25.37
CA PRO A 79 18.23 -17.03 -26.81
C PRO A 79 17.52 -18.31 -27.27
N LYS A 80 17.30 -19.29 -26.37
CA LYS A 80 16.45 -20.46 -26.65
C LYS A 80 14.96 -20.10 -26.83
N LEU A 81 14.46 -19.03 -26.17
CA LEU A 81 13.10 -18.51 -26.37
C LEU A 81 12.99 -17.64 -27.64
N ARG A 82 14.02 -16.83 -27.96
CA ARG A 82 14.09 -16.12 -29.25
C ARG A 82 13.95 -17.09 -30.44
N ARG A 83 14.54 -18.28 -30.35
CA ARG A 83 14.41 -19.37 -31.34
C ARG A 83 13.11 -20.20 -31.21
N LEU A 84 12.33 -20.04 -30.14
CA LEU A 84 11.12 -20.84 -29.88
C LEU A 84 9.88 -20.35 -30.65
N LYS A 85 9.93 -19.17 -31.28
CA LYS A 85 8.87 -18.68 -32.18
C LYS A 85 8.49 -19.72 -33.24
N HIS A 86 9.44 -20.56 -33.66
CA HIS A 86 9.27 -21.64 -34.65
C HIS A 86 8.67 -22.96 -34.10
N ARG A 87 8.51 -23.11 -32.77
CA ARG A 87 7.90 -24.30 -32.13
C ARG A 87 6.56 -24.01 -31.43
N LEU A 88 6.20 -22.75 -31.24
CA LEU A 88 4.96 -22.36 -30.55
C LEU A 88 3.69 -22.64 -31.37
N SER A 89 3.80 -22.81 -32.69
CA SER A 89 2.69 -23.16 -33.59
C SER A 89 2.13 -24.58 -33.38
N GLN A 90 2.90 -25.53 -32.85
CA GLN A 90 2.51 -26.96 -32.79
C GLN A 90 2.00 -27.46 -31.43
N ARG A 91 1.96 -26.64 -30.37
CA ARG A 91 1.52 -27.09 -29.03
C ARG A 91 0.57 -26.14 -28.28
N ALA A 92 -0.23 -25.36 -29.01
CA ALA A 92 -1.32 -24.56 -28.45
C ALA A 92 -2.56 -25.39 -28.03
N ARG A 93 -2.39 -26.52 -27.33
CA ARG A 93 -3.51 -27.20 -26.64
C ARG A 93 -3.76 -26.51 -25.30
N LEU A 94 -4.82 -25.72 -25.22
CA LEU A 94 -5.14 -24.83 -24.08
C LEU A 94 -5.45 -25.56 -22.75
N HIS A 95 -5.65 -26.88 -22.77
CA HIS A 95 -5.92 -27.73 -21.60
C HIS A 95 -4.77 -27.79 -20.55
N GLY A 96 -3.64 -27.10 -20.76
CA GLY A 96 -2.47 -27.12 -19.86
C GLY A 96 -2.37 -25.95 -18.86
N LEU A 97 -3.32 -25.01 -18.86
CA LEU A 97 -3.26 -23.79 -18.03
C LEU A 97 -3.58 -24.06 -16.54
N TRP A 98 -4.56 -24.91 -16.26
CA TRP A 98 -4.90 -25.29 -14.89
C TRP A 98 -3.94 -26.37 -14.37
N ARG A 99 -3.01 -25.97 -13.51
CA ARG A 99 -2.22 -26.89 -12.68
C ARG A 99 -2.83 -26.92 -11.27
N PRO A 100 -3.07 -28.10 -10.66
CA PRO A 100 -3.67 -28.19 -9.33
C PRO A 100 -2.92 -27.42 -8.22
N HIS A 101 -1.62 -27.13 -8.39
CA HIS A 101 -0.84 -26.34 -7.43
C HIS A 101 -1.15 -24.83 -7.43
N TYR A 102 -1.81 -24.30 -8.47
CA TYR A 102 -2.25 -22.91 -8.53
C TYR A 102 -3.68 -22.70 -8.02
N ALA A 103 -4.43 -23.76 -7.67
CA ALA A 103 -5.86 -23.65 -7.35
C ALA A 103 -6.15 -22.68 -6.19
N GLY A 104 -5.35 -22.72 -5.11
CA GLY A 104 -5.48 -21.79 -3.98
C GLY A 104 -5.09 -20.36 -4.32
N LEU A 105 -4.10 -20.15 -5.21
CA LEU A 105 -3.71 -18.83 -5.70
C LEU A 105 -4.82 -18.22 -6.57
N ALA A 106 -5.33 -19.00 -7.51
CA ALA A 106 -6.46 -18.60 -8.36
C ALA A 106 -7.70 -18.28 -7.52
N PHE A 107 -8.00 -19.09 -6.50
CA PHE A 107 -9.12 -18.85 -5.58
C PHE A 107 -9.00 -17.49 -4.85
N VAL A 108 -7.87 -17.18 -4.21
CA VAL A 108 -7.72 -15.88 -3.52
C VAL A 108 -7.68 -14.70 -4.48
N LEU A 109 -7.09 -14.84 -5.68
CA LEU A 109 -7.11 -13.77 -6.67
C LEU A 109 -8.52 -13.52 -7.22
N LEU A 110 -9.29 -14.57 -7.51
CA LEU A 110 -10.68 -14.45 -7.98
C LEU A 110 -11.63 -13.90 -6.89
N LEU A 111 -11.36 -14.20 -5.61
CA LEU A 111 -12.12 -13.67 -4.48
C LEU A 111 -11.88 -12.16 -4.29
N PHE A 112 -10.62 -11.71 -4.36
CA PHE A 112 -10.26 -10.31 -4.08
C PHE A 112 -10.29 -9.38 -5.30
N ALA A 113 -10.18 -9.89 -6.53
CA ALA A 113 -10.28 -9.06 -7.75
C ALA A 113 -11.57 -8.23 -7.86
N PRO A 114 -12.79 -8.78 -7.70
CA PRO A 114 -14.01 -7.98 -7.77
C PRO A 114 -14.13 -7.00 -6.59
N LEU A 115 -13.65 -7.38 -5.40
CA LEU A 115 -13.64 -6.50 -4.23
C LEU A 115 -12.70 -5.30 -4.44
N TYR A 116 -11.48 -5.52 -4.93
CA TYR A 116 -10.56 -4.45 -5.29
C TYR A 116 -11.12 -3.58 -6.42
N TRP A 117 -11.71 -4.18 -7.46
CA TRP A 117 -12.37 -3.41 -8.52
C TRP A 117 -13.45 -2.48 -7.95
N LEU A 118 -14.35 -3.00 -7.12
CA LEU A 118 -15.40 -2.22 -6.48
C LEU A 118 -14.83 -1.10 -5.60
N LEU A 119 -13.95 -1.42 -4.65
CA LEU A 119 -13.39 -0.45 -3.70
C LEU A 119 -12.57 0.63 -4.40
N PHE A 120 -11.57 0.26 -5.21
CA PHE A 120 -10.75 1.26 -5.89
C PHE A 120 -11.58 2.08 -6.90
N SER A 121 -12.47 1.47 -7.69
CA SER A 121 -13.24 2.26 -8.66
C SER A 121 -14.20 3.26 -7.99
N THR A 122 -14.85 2.90 -6.88
CA THR A 122 -15.79 3.80 -6.17
C THR A 122 -15.10 4.81 -5.27
N HIS A 123 -13.99 4.46 -4.61
CA HIS A 123 -13.32 5.33 -3.62
C HIS A 123 -12.13 6.12 -4.21
N THR A 124 -11.62 5.77 -5.39
CA THR A 124 -10.51 6.51 -6.05
C THR A 124 -11.04 7.50 -7.08
N LEU A 125 -11.13 8.78 -6.69
CA LEU A 125 -11.51 9.92 -7.54
C LEU A 125 -12.70 9.62 -8.47
N ALA A 126 -13.76 9.03 -7.94
CA ALA A 126 -14.95 8.69 -8.70
C ALA A 126 -15.64 9.95 -9.22
N ARG A 127 -16.22 9.88 -10.42
CA ARG A 127 -17.04 10.98 -10.96
C ARG A 127 -18.48 10.79 -10.50
N GLY A 128 -19.09 11.85 -10.00
CA GLY A 128 -20.51 11.90 -9.64
C GLY A 128 -21.12 13.22 -10.11
N GLU A 129 -22.37 13.46 -9.75
CA GLU A 129 -23.09 14.67 -10.15
C GLU A 129 -22.43 15.93 -9.56
N GLY A 130 -21.95 16.84 -10.42
CA GLY A 130 -21.29 18.07 -10.00
C GLY A 130 -19.86 17.95 -9.47
N GLY A 131 -19.24 16.76 -9.41
CA GLY A 131 -17.92 16.65 -8.76
C GLY A 131 -17.13 15.35 -8.90
N VAL A 132 -16.01 15.33 -8.16
CA VAL A 132 -15.10 14.20 -8.01
C VAL A 132 -15.09 13.78 -6.54
N TYR A 133 -15.28 12.49 -6.28
CA TYR A 133 -15.58 11.91 -4.98
C TYR A 133 -14.50 10.91 -4.55
N SER A 134 -14.33 10.79 -3.24
CA SER A 134 -13.55 9.74 -2.59
C SER A 134 -14.30 9.30 -1.33
N GLY A 135 -14.06 8.07 -0.87
CA GLY A 135 -14.80 7.45 0.23
C GLY A 135 -13.90 6.80 1.27
N GLY A 136 -14.46 6.54 2.45
CA GLY A 136 -13.75 5.90 3.56
C GLY A 136 -12.44 6.60 3.93
N SER A 137 -11.45 5.82 4.36
CA SER A 137 -10.15 6.31 4.79
C SER A 137 -9.32 6.98 3.66
N ALA A 138 -9.71 6.80 2.39
CA ALA A 138 -9.02 7.38 1.24
C ALA A 138 -9.20 8.89 1.07
N PHE A 139 -10.24 9.51 1.63
CA PHE A 139 -10.57 10.89 1.29
C PHE A 139 -9.49 11.90 1.72
N TYR A 140 -8.77 11.63 2.82
CA TYR A 140 -7.63 12.43 3.27
C TYR A 140 -6.42 12.26 2.32
N ASP A 141 -5.80 11.07 2.33
CA ASP A 141 -4.55 10.75 1.63
C ASP A 141 -4.62 10.98 0.11
N LEU A 142 -5.76 10.68 -0.52
CA LEU A 142 -5.89 10.72 -1.97
C LEU A 142 -5.78 12.15 -2.52
N SER A 143 -6.15 13.17 -1.74
CA SER A 143 -5.97 14.58 -2.11
C SER A 143 -4.49 14.97 -2.18
N PHE A 144 -3.69 14.50 -1.24
CA PHE A 144 -2.24 14.70 -1.19
C PHE A 144 -1.53 13.96 -2.33
N HIS A 145 -1.86 12.69 -2.55
CA HIS A 145 -1.34 11.91 -3.68
C HIS A 145 -1.73 12.51 -5.05
N ALA A 146 -2.95 13.03 -5.20
CA ALA A 146 -3.38 13.77 -6.39
C ALA A 146 -2.55 15.05 -6.62
N ALA A 147 -2.28 15.82 -5.57
CA ALA A 147 -1.45 17.02 -5.64
C ALA A 147 0.02 16.70 -6.02
N LEU A 148 0.61 15.67 -5.41
CA LEU A 148 1.97 15.22 -5.74
C LEU A 148 2.09 14.78 -7.20
N ALA A 149 1.19 13.89 -7.68
CA ALA A 149 1.20 13.45 -9.07
C ALA A 149 1.04 14.62 -10.06
N SER A 150 0.15 15.57 -9.74
CA SER A 150 -0.06 16.78 -10.56
C SER A 150 1.16 17.71 -10.56
N SER A 151 1.90 17.81 -9.45
CA SER A 151 3.13 18.62 -9.36
C SER A 151 4.24 18.15 -10.30
N PHE A 152 4.39 16.84 -10.49
CA PHE A 152 5.35 16.27 -11.45
C PHE A 152 4.84 16.32 -12.89
N ALA A 153 3.53 16.13 -13.12
CA ALA A 153 2.93 16.07 -14.45
C ALA A 153 2.80 17.45 -15.12
N TYR A 154 2.53 18.50 -14.33
CA TYR A 154 2.25 19.86 -14.83
C TYR A 154 3.19 20.92 -14.24
N GLY A 155 3.53 20.80 -12.95
CA GLY A 155 4.31 21.81 -12.21
C GLY A 155 5.84 21.70 -12.30
N GLN A 156 6.37 20.76 -13.11
CA GLN A 156 7.82 20.53 -13.28
C GLN A 156 8.60 20.41 -11.95
N ASN A 157 8.04 19.67 -10.98
CA ASN A 157 8.59 19.52 -9.61
C ASN A 157 9.94 18.75 -9.54
N PHE A 158 11.01 19.34 -10.05
CA PHE A 158 12.35 18.76 -10.17
C PHE A 158 13.43 19.80 -9.78
N PRO A 159 14.13 19.65 -8.64
CA PRO A 159 14.00 18.60 -7.63
C PRO A 159 12.64 18.62 -6.92
N ALA A 160 12.20 17.47 -6.41
CA ALA A 160 10.93 17.35 -5.72
C ALA A 160 10.89 18.17 -4.41
N ILE A 161 9.97 19.12 -4.32
CA ILE A 161 9.65 19.93 -3.14
C ILE A 161 8.18 19.76 -2.73
N TYR A 162 7.84 20.15 -1.50
CA TYR A 162 6.46 20.33 -1.06
C TYR A 162 5.87 21.58 -1.73
N THR A 163 4.97 21.40 -2.70
CA THR A 163 4.30 22.53 -3.38
C THR A 163 3.49 23.46 -2.46
N PRO A 164 2.94 23.03 -1.30
CA PRO A 164 2.32 23.96 -0.34
C PRO A 164 3.33 24.73 0.54
N LEU A 165 4.61 24.35 0.52
CA LEU A 165 5.68 24.96 1.33
C LEU A 165 7.01 25.05 0.56
N PRO A 166 7.11 25.79 -0.56
CA PRO A 166 8.39 26.01 -1.22
C PRO A 166 9.36 26.79 -0.31
N PRO A 167 10.67 26.48 -0.30
CA PRO A 167 11.38 25.50 -1.12
C PRO A 167 11.64 24.15 -0.41
N GLU A 168 10.83 23.76 0.59
CA GLU A 168 11.11 22.61 1.45
C GLU A 168 11.14 21.28 0.65
N PRO A 169 12.22 20.48 0.73
CA PRO A 169 12.37 19.24 -0.04
C PRO A 169 11.28 18.20 0.28
N LEU A 170 10.82 17.46 -0.74
CA LEU A 170 9.80 16.43 -0.56
C LEU A 170 10.38 15.17 0.11
N LEU A 171 10.17 15.06 1.43
CA LEU A 171 10.67 13.96 2.26
C LEU A 171 9.80 12.70 2.19
N TYR A 172 8.50 12.87 1.90
CA TYR A 172 7.56 11.77 1.75
C TYR A 172 7.95 10.83 0.58
N PRO A 173 7.83 9.49 0.69
CA PRO A 173 8.20 8.55 -0.38
C PRO A 173 7.34 8.72 -1.66
N PHE A 174 7.82 9.51 -2.63
CA PHE A 174 7.00 10.02 -3.74
C PHE A 174 7.10 9.22 -5.05
N MET A 175 7.88 8.13 -5.14
CA MET A 175 7.96 7.33 -6.38
C MET A 175 6.59 6.81 -6.88
N PRO A 176 5.66 6.35 -6.03
CA PRO A 176 4.33 5.89 -6.47
C PRO A 176 3.43 7.00 -7.04
N ASP A 177 3.68 8.25 -6.65
CA ASP A 177 3.01 9.45 -7.18
C ASP A 177 3.68 9.92 -8.47
N PHE A 178 5.01 9.89 -8.51
CA PHE A 178 5.78 10.13 -9.74
C PHE A 178 5.44 9.12 -10.85
N LEU A 179 5.21 7.84 -10.54
CA LEU A 179 4.70 6.88 -11.53
C LEU A 179 3.31 7.28 -12.04
N THR A 180 2.42 7.77 -11.17
CA THR A 180 1.12 8.30 -11.60
C THR A 180 1.30 9.46 -12.59
N ALA A 181 2.20 10.39 -12.29
CA ALA A 181 2.57 11.50 -13.18
C ALA A 181 3.17 11.02 -14.52
N ALA A 182 4.05 10.01 -14.49
CA ALA A 182 4.63 9.39 -15.68
C ALA A 182 3.55 8.79 -16.59
N LEU A 183 2.55 8.13 -16.01
CA LEU A 183 1.40 7.60 -16.74
C LEU A 183 0.47 8.72 -17.27
N MET A 184 0.38 9.85 -16.55
CA MET A 184 -0.33 11.04 -17.04
C MET A 184 0.37 11.69 -18.23
N ALA A 185 1.70 11.85 -18.17
CA ALA A 185 2.52 12.29 -19.30
C ALA A 185 2.44 11.30 -20.48
N ALA A 186 2.22 10.01 -20.23
CA ALA A 186 1.94 8.98 -21.24
C ALA A 186 0.46 8.91 -21.69
N GLY A 187 -0.37 9.88 -21.32
CA GLY A 187 -1.71 10.12 -21.87
C GLY A 187 -2.89 9.54 -21.09
N LEU A 188 -2.75 9.24 -19.79
CA LEU A 188 -3.89 8.88 -18.92
C LEU A 188 -4.37 10.08 -18.08
N GLY A 189 -5.68 10.20 -17.85
CA GLY A 189 -6.18 11.09 -16.80
C GLY A 189 -5.82 10.57 -15.40
N LEU A 190 -5.65 11.47 -14.43
CA LEU A 190 -5.19 11.18 -13.06
C LEU A 190 -5.83 9.92 -12.44
N ARG A 191 -7.17 9.82 -12.42
CA ARG A 191 -7.91 8.65 -11.92
C ARG A 191 -7.51 7.35 -12.64
N ALA A 192 -7.39 7.39 -13.96
CA ALA A 192 -7.05 6.22 -14.77
C ALA A 192 -5.59 5.80 -14.54
N ALA A 193 -4.66 6.75 -14.41
CA ALA A 193 -3.28 6.48 -14.01
C ALA A 193 -3.21 5.84 -12.61
N MET A 194 -3.98 6.36 -11.65
CA MET A 194 -4.04 5.81 -10.29
C MET A 194 -4.57 4.36 -10.26
N LEU A 195 -5.72 4.11 -10.91
CA LEU A 195 -6.34 2.78 -10.98
C LEU A 195 -5.45 1.77 -11.73
N ALA A 196 -4.78 2.20 -12.81
CA ALA A 196 -3.90 1.34 -13.62
C ALA A 196 -2.69 0.80 -12.85
N THR A 197 -2.21 1.50 -11.81
CA THR A 197 -1.19 0.92 -10.91
C THR A 197 -1.81 0.19 -9.71
N ALA A 198 -2.87 0.73 -9.12
CA ALA A 198 -3.38 0.24 -7.85
C ALA A 198 -4.01 -1.15 -7.94
N LEU A 199 -4.85 -1.39 -8.95
CA LEU A 199 -5.55 -2.67 -9.11
C LEU A 199 -4.57 -3.85 -9.35
N PRO A 200 -3.56 -3.75 -10.25
CA PRO A 200 -2.56 -4.81 -10.39
C PRO A 200 -1.69 -4.99 -9.14
N LEU A 201 -1.31 -3.92 -8.44
CA LEU A 201 -0.45 -4.02 -7.25
C LEU A 201 -1.19 -4.64 -6.06
N ALA A 202 -2.46 -4.33 -5.84
CA ALA A 202 -3.28 -4.98 -4.80
C ALA A 202 -3.39 -6.50 -5.04
N LEU A 203 -3.62 -6.92 -6.30
CA LEU A 203 -3.61 -8.34 -6.69
C LEU A 203 -2.24 -8.99 -6.52
N VAL A 204 -1.15 -8.28 -6.83
CA VAL A 204 0.21 -8.77 -6.61
C VAL A 204 0.54 -8.88 -5.12
N VAL A 205 0.04 -7.99 -4.25
CA VAL A 205 0.15 -8.15 -2.79
C VAL A 205 -0.57 -9.41 -2.32
N THR A 206 -1.82 -9.64 -2.75
CA THR A 206 -2.57 -10.88 -2.46
C THR A 206 -1.78 -12.12 -2.89
N GLY A 207 -1.25 -12.15 -4.12
CA GLY A 207 -0.54 -13.30 -4.66
C GLY A 207 0.84 -13.53 -4.04
N LEU A 208 1.61 -12.48 -3.77
CA LEU A 208 2.90 -12.58 -3.07
C LEU A 208 2.73 -13.00 -1.61
N PHE A 209 1.70 -12.50 -0.91
CA PHE A 209 1.40 -12.97 0.43
C PHE A 209 1.01 -14.46 0.41
N TYR A 210 0.17 -14.88 -0.55
CA TYR A 210 -0.19 -16.29 -0.71
C TYR A 210 1.05 -17.18 -0.96
N THR A 211 1.96 -16.83 -1.87
CA THR A 211 3.14 -17.69 -2.16
C THR A 211 4.24 -17.61 -1.09
N PHE A 212 4.28 -16.53 -0.30
CA PHE A 212 5.04 -16.45 0.95
C PHE A 212 4.45 -17.39 2.01
N ALA A 213 3.15 -17.26 2.31
CA ALA A 213 2.43 -18.11 3.26
C ALA A 213 2.56 -19.59 2.89
N LEU A 214 2.38 -19.95 1.62
CA LEU A 214 2.53 -21.32 1.11
C LEU A 214 3.92 -21.91 1.35
N ARG A 215 4.99 -21.10 1.31
CA ARG A 215 6.34 -21.57 1.67
C ARG A 215 6.48 -21.91 3.15
N LEU A 216 5.76 -21.20 4.02
CA LEU A 216 5.75 -21.45 5.46
C LEU A 216 4.86 -22.65 5.81
N VAL A 217 3.56 -22.61 5.46
CA VAL A 217 2.55 -23.58 5.89
C VAL A 217 2.41 -24.81 5.00
N ARG A 218 3.14 -24.85 3.86
CA ARG A 218 3.27 -25.98 2.91
C ARG A 218 1.98 -26.52 2.26
N THR A 219 0.78 -26.04 2.62
CA THR A 219 -0.50 -26.46 2.04
C THR A 219 -1.30 -25.29 1.47
N GLN A 220 -1.96 -25.51 0.32
CA GLN A 220 -2.76 -24.47 -0.35
C GLN A 220 -3.94 -23.97 0.49
N ARG A 221 -4.59 -24.87 1.25
CA ARG A 221 -5.74 -24.50 2.10
C ARG A 221 -5.33 -23.54 3.23
N ALA A 222 -4.24 -23.85 3.93
CA ALA A 222 -3.73 -22.97 4.99
C ALA A 222 -3.15 -21.66 4.41
N ALA A 223 -2.52 -21.69 3.23
CA ALA A 223 -2.03 -20.49 2.56
C ALA A 223 -3.17 -19.56 2.11
N ALA A 224 -4.25 -20.12 1.55
CA ALA A 224 -5.44 -19.36 1.19
C ALA A 224 -6.13 -18.76 2.42
N LEU A 225 -6.32 -19.55 3.48
CA LEU A 225 -6.89 -19.07 4.75
C LEU A 225 -6.04 -17.96 5.37
N ALA A 226 -4.71 -18.13 5.45
CA ALA A 226 -3.81 -17.09 5.93
C ALA A 226 -3.89 -15.80 5.09
N THR A 227 -4.03 -15.92 3.77
CA THR A 227 -4.19 -14.77 2.86
C THR A 227 -5.53 -14.05 3.11
N ILE A 228 -6.61 -14.78 3.31
CA ILE A 228 -7.93 -14.22 3.64
C ILE A 228 -7.89 -13.50 4.99
N LEU A 229 -7.30 -14.11 6.02
CA LEU A 229 -7.15 -13.51 7.36
C LEU A 229 -6.21 -12.30 7.37
N PHE A 230 -5.22 -12.24 6.47
CA PHE A 230 -4.31 -11.10 6.32
C PHE A 230 -4.98 -9.90 5.63
N LEU A 231 -5.83 -10.14 4.63
CA LEU A 231 -6.52 -9.09 3.87
C LEU A 231 -7.82 -8.62 4.57
N LEU A 232 -8.51 -9.53 5.28
CA LEU A 232 -9.67 -9.23 6.13
C LEU A 232 -9.26 -9.06 7.60
N ASN A 233 -8.04 -8.58 7.86
CA ASN A 233 -7.56 -8.31 9.21
C ASN A 233 -8.35 -7.16 9.85
N GLY A 234 -8.45 -7.17 11.19
CA GLY A 234 -9.11 -6.12 11.96
C GLY A 234 -9.02 -6.42 13.45
N GLY A 235 -9.37 -5.44 14.28
CA GLY A 235 -9.48 -5.61 15.73
C GLY A 235 -10.73 -6.39 16.15
N LEU A 236 -10.92 -6.50 17.47
CA LEU A 236 -12.12 -7.12 18.07
C LEU A 236 -13.41 -6.29 17.91
N GLY A 237 -13.41 -5.23 17.10
CA GLY A 237 -14.56 -4.34 16.91
C GLY A 237 -15.79 -5.02 16.29
N PHE A 238 -15.64 -6.22 15.70
CA PHE A 238 -16.78 -7.06 15.33
C PHE A 238 -17.66 -7.45 16.53
N ILE A 239 -17.13 -7.44 17.76
CA ILE A 239 -17.92 -7.64 18.98
C ILE A 239 -18.90 -6.48 19.18
N ASP A 240 -18.45 -5.25 18.91
CA ASP A 240 -19.30 -4.05 19.00
C ASP A 240 -20.25 -3.95 17.81
N LEU A 241 -19.85 -4.39 16.61
CA LEU A 241 -20.76 -4.57 15.47
C LEU A 241 -21.95 -5.48 15.85
N MET A 242 -21.68 -6.60 16.52
CA MET A 242 -22.71 -7.54 16.97
C MET A 242 -23.55 -6.99 18.15
N ARG A 243 -23.00 -6.11 18.99
CA ARG A 243 -23.75 -5.43 20.05
C ARG A 243 -24.69 -4.38 19.48
N ASP A 244 -24.18 -3.47 18.67
CA ASP A 244 -24.93 -2.39 18.04
C ASP A 244 -26.02 -2.95 17.10
N TRP A 245 -25.74 -4.03 16.37
CA TRP A 245 -26.76 -4.74 15.57
C TRP A 245 -27.91 -5.23 16.47
N ARG A 246 -27.60 -6.02 17.50
CA ARG A 246 -28.62 -6.56 18.42
C ARG A 246 -29.40 -5.47 19.15
N ALA A 247 -28.74 -4.36 19.50
CA ALA A 247 -29.39 -3.20 20.12
C ALA A 247 -30.26 -2.39 19.15
N SER A 248 -30.00 -2.45 17.84
CA SER A 248 -30.76 -1.70 16.83
C SER A 248 -32.17 -2.23 16.56
N GLY A 249 -32.45 -3.49 16.91
CA GLY A 249 -33.70 -4.18 16.59
C GLY A 249 -33.94 -4.46 15.09
N ARG A 250 -32.98 -4.15 14.21
CA ARG A 250 -33.10 -4.30 12.75
C ARG A 250 -32.71 -5.70 12.27
N SER A 251 -33.13 -6.05 11.06
CA SER A 251 -32.53 -7.19 10.36
C SER A 251 -31.04 -6.92 10.11
N PHE A 252 -30.24 -7.98 9.95
CA PHE A 252 -28.80 -7.81 9.71
C PHE A 252 -28.50 -7.06 8.39
N PRO A 253 -29.20 -7.34 7.26
CA PRO A 253 -29.08 -6.53 6.04
C PRO A 253 -29.38 -5.04 6.26
N ASP A 254 -30.52 -4.67 6.85
CA ASP A 254 -30.90 -3.25 7.03
C ASP A 254 -29.91 -2.50 7.93
N PHE A 255 -29.31 -3.20 8.90
CA PHE A 255 -28.26 -2.66 9.75
C PHE A 255 -26.93 -2.52 8.99
N TRP A 256 -26.57 -3.52 8.17
CA TRP A 256 -25.34 -3.53 7.38
C TRP A 256 -25.32 -2.45 6.29
N ASP A 257 -26.44 -2.24 5.59
CA ASP A 257 -26.55 -1.23 4.54
C ASP A 257 -26.66 0.20 5.10
N THR A 258 -26.82 0.36 6.43
CA THR A 258 -26.86 1.65 7.13
C THR A 258 -25.68 1.86 8.10
N LEU A 259 -24.56 1.17 7.87
CA LEU A 259 -23.41 1.16 8.79
C LEU A 259 -22.66 2.51 8.86
N ALA A 260 -22.95 3.30 9.89
CA ALA A 260 -22.32 4.61 10.12
C ALA A 260 -20.94 4.56 10.83
N VAL A 261 -20.49 3.38 11.27
CA VAL A 261 -19.28 3.22 12.12
C VAL A 261 -18.29 2.27 11.46
N ASN A 262 -17.01 2.69 11.34
CA ASN A 262 -15.92 1.80 10.93
C ASN A 262 -15.46 0.95 12.13
N TYR A 263 -15.93 -0.29 12.22
CA TYR A 263 -15.58 -1.22 13.31
C TYR A 263 -14.14 -1.78 13.26
N ALA A 264 -13.29 -1.34 12.32
CA ALA A 264 -11.84 -1.50 12.38
C ALA A 264 -11.11 -0.23 12.87
N ASN A 265 -11.76 0.94 12.83
CA ASN A 265 -11.13 2.24 13.06
C ASN A 265 -12.13 3.22 13.73
N ALA A 266 -12.42 2.98 15.01
CA ALA A 266 -13.35 3.78 15.82
C ALA A 266 -12.68 4.19 17.14
N TRP A 267 -11.90 5.28 17.06
CA TRP A 267 -11.06 5.77 18.16
C TRP A 267 -11.84 6.11 19.43
N GLU A 268 -13.07 6.62 19.31
CA GLU A 268 -13.94 6.93 20.46
C GLU A 268 -14.38 5.68 21.25
N ARG A 269 -14.30 4.50 20.61
CA ARG A 269 -14.58 3.19 21.22
C ARG A 269 -13.31 2.43 21.63
N GLY A 270 -12.12 3.03 21.46
CA GLY A 270 -10.83 2.36 21.68
C GLY A 270 -10.44 1.36 20.58
N ILE A 271 -11.11 1.38 19.42
CA ILE A 271 -10.85 0.48 18.30
C ILE A 271 -9.82 1.14 17.37
N HIS A 272 -8.56 0.70 17.47
CA HIS A 272 -7.42 1.28 16.73
C HIS A 272 -6.72 0.28 15.78
N TRP A 273 -7.29 -0.90 15.55
CA TRP A 273 -6.68 -1.95 14.71
C TRP A 273 -7.37 -2.00 13.34
N THR A 274 -6.80 -1.21 12.44
CA THR A 274 -7.28 -0.92 11.09
C THR A 274 -7.21 -2.11 10.12
N ASN A 275 -7.99 -2.05 9.03
CA ASN A 275 -7.97 -3.07 7.98
C ASN A 275 -6.97 -2.73 6.87
N LEU A 276 -6.19 -3.73 6.44
CA LEU A 276 -5.13 -3.58 5.44
C LEU A 276 -5.66 -3.11 4.08
N VAL A 277 -6.85 -3.54 3.65
CA VAL A 277 -7.43 -3.09 2.38
C VAL A 277 -7.96 -1.67 2.51
N ALA A 278 -8.82 -1.41 3.50
CA ALA A 278 -9.56 -0.15 3.65
C ALA A 278 -8.70 1.02 4.14
N ASP A 279 -7.75 0.78 5.06
CA ASP A 279 -6.96 1.83 5.73
C ASP A 279 -5.48 1.87 5.28
N THR A 280 -5.04 0.95 4.40
CA THR A 280 -3.65 0.91 3.89
C THR A 280 -3.56 0.82 2.36
N LEU A 281 -4.06 -0.25 1.73
CA LEU A 281 -3.95 -0.42 0.26
C LEU A 281 -4.74 0.64 -0.52
N LEU A 282 -5.90 1.04 -0.01
CA LEU A 282 -6.80 2.01 -0.65
C LEU A 282 -6.36 3.48 -0.47
N PRO A 283 -6.06 3.98 0.75
CA PRO A 283 -5.56 5.35 0.96
C PRO A 283 -4.07 5.52 0.63
N GLN A 284 -3.20 4.72 1.25
CA GLN A 284 -1.76 4.94 1.25
C GLN A 284 -1.15 4.36 -0.03
N ARG A 285 -1.10 5.17 -1.09
CA ARG A 285 -0.56 4.75 -2.41
C ARG A 285 0.89 4.25 -2.34
N THR A 286 1.63 4.63 -1.30
CA THR A 286 2.97 4.08 -1.02
C THR A 286 2.97 2.61 -0.58
N SER A 287 1.96 2.16 0.17
CA SER A 287 1.86 0.78 0.64
C SER A 287 1.78 -0.24 -0.51
N LEU A 288 1.15 0.14 -1.62
CA LEU A 288 1.03 -0.65 -2.86
C LEU A 288 2.38 -1.02 -3.49
N PHE A 289 3.46 -0.29 -3.17
CA PHE A 289 4.84 -0.65 -3.53
C PHE A 289 5.64 -1.17 -2.34
N GLY A 290 5.45 -0.59 -1.14
CA GLY A 290 6.12 -1.02 0.09
C GLY A 290 5.85 -2.49 0.43
N LEU A 291 4.58 -2.86 0.58
CA LEU A 291 4.16 -4.21 0.97
C LEU A 291 4.68 -5.31 0.04
N PRO A 292 4.55 -5.24 -1.31
CA PRO A 292 5.07 -6.31 -2.16
C PRO A 292 6.60 -6.37 -2.17
N LEU A 293 7.31 -5.23 -2.14
CA LEU A 293 8.78 -5.21 -1.99
C LEU A 293 9.22 -5.84 -0.66
N GLY A 294 8.51 -5.56 0.45
CA GLY A 294 8.72 -6.19 1.74
C GLY A 294 8.48 -7.71 1.71
N LEU A 295 7.40 -8.16 1.08
CA LEU A 295 7.09 -9.59 0.91
C LEU A 295 8.13 -10.31 0.04
N MET A 296 8.69 -9.66 -0.98
CA MET A 296 9.82 -10.19 -1.75
C MET A 296 11.06 -10.36 -0.87
N VAL A 297 11.41 -9.37 -0.04
CA VAL A 297 12.52 -9.45 0.93
C VAL A 297 12.29 -10.55 1.98
N PHE A 298 11.12 -10.61 2.60
CA PHE A 298 10.77 -11.65 3.57
C PHE A 298 10.75 -13.06 2.95
N THR A 299 10.39 -13.19 1.67
CA THR A 299 10.51 -14.46 0.94
C THR A 299 11.97 -14.89 0.78
N LEU A 300 12.90 -13.97 0.48
CA LEU A 300 14.33 -14.27 0.43
C LEU A 300 14.88 -14.65 1.80
N PHE A 301 14.48 -13.94 2.86
CA PHE A 301 14.82 -14.29 4.24
C PHE A 301 14.32 -15.70 4.61
N ALA A 302 13.06 -16.03 4.33
CA ALA A 302 12.50 -17.36 4.63
C ALA A 302 13.21 -18.50 3.87
N VAL A 303 13.66 -18.23 2.64
CA VAL A 303 14.42 -19.18 1.81
C VAL A 303 15.84 -19.40 2.36
N VAL A 304 16.54 -18.32 2.70
CA VAL A 304 17.89 -18.39 3.31
C VAL A 304 17.82 -19.04 4.69
N TRP A 305 16.82 -18.72 5.50
CA TRP A 305 16.60 -19.29 6.83
C TRP A 305 16.38 -20.80 6.80
N ARG A 306 15.60 -21.29 5.83
CA ARG A 306 15.36 -22.73 5.63
C ARG A 306 16.63 -23.46 5.19
N ARG A 307 17.36 -22.92 4.19
CA ARG A 307 18.66 -23.48 3.77
C ARG A 307 19.66 -23.54 4.92
N GLY A 308 19.70 -22.51 5.75
CA GLY A 308 20.56 -22.44 6.94
C GLY A 308 20.17 -23.38 8.09
N TYR A 309 19.08 -24.14 7.96
CA TYR A 309 18.67 -25.23 8.86
C TYR A 309 18.86 -26.60 8.21
N GLU A 310 18.49 -26.75 6.93
CA GLU A 310 18.67 -28.00 6.18
C GLU A 310 20.16 -28.30 5.92
N GLY A 311 21.00 -27.28 5.77
CA GLY A 311 22.43 -27.40 5.52
C GLY A 311 23.33 -27.55 6.75
N SER A 312 22.79 -27.76 7.96
CA SER A 312 23.59 -28.01 9.19
C SER A 312 23.51 -29.46 9.66
N VAL A 313 23.35 -30.39 8.72
CA VAL A 313 23.29 -31.85 8.94
C VAL A 313 24.39 -32.58 8.16
N ASP A 314 24.78 -32.05 6.99
CA ASP A 314 25.81 -32.61 6.09
C ASP A 314 27.00 -31.62 5.90
N ASP A 315 27.73 -31.34 6.98
CA ASP A 315 28.81 -30.33 6.98
C ASP A 315 30.13 -30.85 6.39
N GLU A 316 30.30 -30.66 5.08
CA GLU A 316 31.62 -30.46 4.44
C GLU A 316 31.50 -29.82 3.04
N LYS A 317 30.43 -30.14 2.30
CA LYS A 317 30.26 -29.75 0.89
C LYS A 317 29.74 -28.32 0.66
N ASN A 318 29.58 -27.51 1.70
CA ASN A 318 28.58 -26.44 1.74
C ASN A 318 29.04 -25.06 1.21
N ARG A 319 30.30 -24.88 0.77
CA ARG A 319 30.81 -23.61 0.20
C ARG A 319 30.02 -23.08 -1.02
N GLY A 320 29.28 -23.95 -1.71
CA GLY A 320 28.32 -23.55 -2.76
C GLY A 320 27.02 -22.95 -2.21
N GLY A 321 26.55 -23.44 -1.06
CA GLY A 321 25.35 -22.98 -0.36
C GLY A 321 25.51 -21.58 0.24
N GLU A 322 26.67 -21.30 0.84
CA GLU A 322 27.04 -19.97 1.36
C GLU A 322 26.97 -18.91 0.26
N ARG A 323 27.70 -19.12 -0.86
CA ARG A 323 27.72 -18.19 -2.00
C ARG A 323 26.33 -17.98 -2.61
N SER A 324 25.49 -19.02 -2.66
CA SER A 324 24.10 -18.88 -3.10
C SER A 324 23.25 -18.08 -2.12
N SER A 325 23.47 -18.23 -0.81
CA SER A 325 22.71 -17.53 0.23
C SER A 325 23.09 -16.05 0.35
N ALA A 326 24.39 -15.73 0.26
CA ALA A 326 24.88 -14.36 0.14
C ALA A 326 24.31 -13.65 -1.11
N ALA A 327 24.18 -14.34 -2.24
CA ALA A 327 23.56 -13.78 -3.45
C ALA A 327 22.05 -13.49 -3.30
N LEU A 328 21.31 -14.31 -2.53
CA LEU A 328 19.91 -14.03 -2.19
C LEU A 328 19.77 -12.87 -1.20
N LEU A 329 20.68 -12.77 -0.22
CA LEU A 329 20.75 -11.64 0.71
C LEU A 329 21.14 -10.33 0.00
N LEU A 330 22.04 -10.38 -0.99
CA LEU A 330 22.36 -9.26 -1.87
C LEU A 330 21.13 -8.76 -2.65
N ALA A 331 20.37 -9.67 -3.24
CA ALA A 331 19.11 -9.33 -3.92
C ALA A 331 18.07 -8.73 -2.95
N ALA A 332 17.95 -9.29 -1.75
CA ALA A 332 17.08 -8.76 -0.70
C ALA A 332 17.52 -7.36 -0.25
N GLY A 333 18.83 -7.12 -0.14
CA GLY A 333 19.40 -5.85 0.28
C GLY A 333 19.23 -4.75 -0.77
N VAL A 334 19.35 -5.08 -2.06
CA VAL A 334 19.04 -4.15 -3.15
C VAL A 334 17.55 -3.78 -3.15
N LEU A 335 16.64 -4.75 -2.97
CA LEU A 335 15.21 -4.48 -2.86
C LEU A 335 14.88 -3.62 -1.63
N ALA A 336 15.50 -3.93 -0.48
CA ALA A 336 15.32 -3.16 0.75
C ALA A 336 15.87 -1.73 0.62
N GLY A 337 17.03 -1.54 -0.01
CA GLY A 337 17.65 -0.22 -0.21
C GLY A 337 16.85 0.73 -1.10
N LEU A 338 15.94 0.20 -1.94
CA LEU A 338 14.98 1.00 -2.70
C LEU A 338 13.74 1.42 -1.88
N LEU A 339 13.41 0.73 -0.78
CA LEU A 339 12.19 0.97 0.00
C LEU A 339 12.00 2.43 0.48
N PRO A 340 13.03 3.20 0.91
CA PRO A 340 12.83 4.59 1.34
C PRO A 340 12.25 5.51 0.26
N LEU A 341 12.43 5.18 -1.03
CA LEU A 341 11.84 5.94 -2.15
C LEU A 341 10.37 5.59 -2.41
N PHE A 342 9.92 4.42 -1.94
CA PHE A 342 8.58 3.88 -2.20
C PHE A 342 7.68 3.85 -0.96
N HIS A 343 8.17 3.45 0.22
CA HIS A 343 7.45 3.42 1.50
C HIS A 343 8.39 3.15 2.70
N THR A 344 8.72 4.20 3.49
CA THR A 344 9.72 4.13 4.58
C THR A 344 9.36 3.15 5.70
N HIS A 345 8.08 2.96 6.04
CA HIS A 345 7.71 2.06 7.14
C HIS A 345 8.07 0.59 6.86
N THR A 346 8.02 0.15 5.59
CA THR A 346 8.50 -1.20 5.23
C THR A 346 10.02 -1.29 5.32
N PHE A 347 10.78 -0.22 5.01
CA PHE A 347 12.23 -0.20 5.23
C PHE A 347 12.58 -0.44 6.70
N VAL A 348 11.90 0.27 7.61
CA VAL A 348 12.09 0.11 9.06
C VAL A 348 11.70 -1.30 9.52
N ALA A 349 10.54 -1.81 9.08
CA ALA A 349 10.08 -3.15 9.44
C ALA A 349 11.04 -4.26 8.92
N VAL A 350 11.52 -4.14 7.68
CA VAL A 350 12.52 -5.04 7.09
C VAL A 350 13.85 -4.97 7.86
N GLY A 351 14.29 -3.76 8.24
CA GLY A 351 15.47 -3.55 9.07
C GLY A 351 15.36 -4.28 10.41
N LEU A 352 14.29 -4.03 11.17
CA LEU A 352 14.02 -4.68 12.45
C LEU A 352 13.98 -6.21 12.33
N VAL A 353 13.26 -6.75 11.34
CA VAL A 353 13.21 -8.20 11.10
C VAL A 353 14.59 -8.77 10.76
N SER A 354 15.42 -8.06 9.98
CA SER A 354 16.80 -8.49 9.70
C SER A 354 17.68 -8.54 10.96
N LEU A 355 17.50 -7.59 11.88
CA LEU A 355 18.23 -7.56 13.16
C LEU A 355 17.83 -8.71 14.08
N PHE A 356 16.53 -9.01 14.20
CA PHE A 356 16.07 -10.17 14.96
C PHE A 356 16.53 -11.50 14.36
N LEU A 357 16.47 -11.67 13.04
CA LEU A 357 16.95 -12.88 12.36
C LEU A 357 18.48 -13.04 12.48
N PHE A 358 19.24 -11.94 12.41
CA PHE A 358 20.68 -11.96 12.70
C PHE A 358 20.96 -12.32 14.16
N ALA A 359 20.26 -11.73 15.14
CA ALA A 359 20.47 -12.01 16.55
C ALA A 359 20.19 -13.49 16.91
N LEU A 360 19.20 -14.10 16.23
CA LEU A 360 18.90 -15.53 16.37
C LEU A 360 19.92 -16.45 15.67
N ARG A 361 20.56 -16.00 14.59
CA ARG A 361 21.61 -16.75 13.85
C ARG A 361 22.65 -15.79 13.25
N PRO A 362 23.66 -15.36 14.03
CA PRO A 362 24.66 -14.41 13.55
C PRO A 362 25.56 -15.07 12.50
N ARG A 363 25.61 -14.47 11.31
CA ARG A 363 26.35 -14.96 10.13
C ARG A 363 26.89 -13.79 9.32
N ARG A 364 28.04 -13.97 8.65
CA ARG A 364 28.70 -12.87 7.90
C ARG A 364 27.96 -12.52 6.61
N GLU A 365 27.18 -13.45 6.06
CA GLU A 365 26.38 -13.24 4.85
C GLU A 365 25.30 -12.15 5.01
N TRP A 366 24.90 -11.80 6.25
CA TRP A 366 24.02 -10.66 6.51
C TRP A 366 24.61 -9.31 6.08
N LEU A 367 25.95 -9.20 5.98
CA LEU A 367 26.60 -8.03 5.37
C LEU A 367 26.18 -7.87 3.91
N ALA A 368 25.99 -8.95 3.16
CA ALA A 368 25.51 -8.89 1.78
C ALA A 368 24.08 -8.31 1.69
N PHE A 369 23.28 -8.43 2.75
CA PHE A 369 21.99 -7.74 2.86
C PHE A 369 22.17 -6.26 3.28
N TRP A 370 22.83 -6.00 4.41
CA TRP A 370 22.91 -4.65 4.98
C TRP A 370 23.71 -3.66 4.13
N THR A 371 24.80 -4.07 3.48
CA THR A 371 25.64 -3.18 2.68
C THR A 371 24.86 -2.50 1.53
N PRO A 372 24.22 -3.20 0.58
CA PRO A 372 23.42 -2.54 -0.44
C PRO A 372 22.15 -1.87 0.14
N ALA A 373 21.55 -2.43 1.19
CA ALA A 373 20.37 -1.84 1.82
C ALA A 373 20.66 -0.44 2.38
N LEU A 374 21.78 -0.28 3.09
CA LEU A 374 22.20 1.01 3.65
C LEU A 374 22.74 1.95 2.58
N LEU A 375 23.59 1.47 1.65
CA LEU A 375 24.19 2.31 0.61
C LEU A 375 23.15 2.95 -0.32
N LEU A 376 22.13 2.19 -0.74
CA LEU A 376 21.06 2.71 -1.61
C LEU A 376 20.03 3.56 -0.84
N ALA A 377 19.80 3.26 0.44
CA ALA A 377 18.92 4.06 1.30
C ALA A 377 19.54 5.40 1.75
N ALA A 378 20.88 5.46 1.86
CA ALA A 378 21.60 6.57 2.49
C ALA A 378 21.21 7.97 1.97
N PRO A 379 21.02 8.24 0.67
CA PRO A 379 20.63 9.57 0.20
C PRO A 379 19.27 10.05 0.77
N GLN A 380 18.28 9.16 0.85
CA GLN A 380 16.95 9.50 1.37
C GLN A 380 16.96 9.59 2.91
N LEU A 381 17.67 8.67 3.59
CA LEU A 381 17.84 8.72 5.04
C LEU A 381 18.58 9.98 5.49
N PHE A 382 19.60 10.41 4.74
CA PHE A 382 20.35 11.61 5.02
C PHE A 382 19.52 12.89 4.84
N ALA A 383 18.69 12.95 3.79
CA ALA A 383 17.72 14.03 3.60
C ALA A 383 16.73 14.11 4.78
N LEU A 384 16.13 12.97 5.16
CA LEU A 384 15.25 12.86 6.32
C LEU A 384 15.92 13.32 7.63
N SER A 385 17.18 12.94 7.86
CA SER A 385 17.94 13.32 9.07
C SER A 385 18.35 14.80 9.13
N ARG A 386 18.42 15.49 7.98
CA ARG A 386 18.78 16.91 7.91
C ARG A 386 17.57 17.81 8.15
N ALA A 387 16.40 17.40 7.68
CA ALA A 387 15.16 18.16 7.83
C ALA A 387 14.43 17.89 9.16
N THR A 388 14.85 16.90 9.95
CA THR A 388 14.34 16.74 11.32
C THR A 388 14.90 17.84 12.23
N PRO A 389 14.08 18.72 12.83
CA PRO A 389 14.60 19.75 13.72
C PRO A 389 15.25 19.12 14.95
N ARG A 390 16.42 19.62 15.38
CA ARG A 390 17.17 19.13 16.56
C ARG A 390 16.42 19.25 17.91
N ARG A 391 15.16 19.70 17.91
CA ARG A 391 14.25 19.75 19.06
C ARG A 391 13.20 18.62 19.09
N ALA A 392 13.21 17.69 18.14
CA ALA A 392 12.28 16.54 18.10
C ALA A 392 12.51 15.49 19.22
N THR A 393 13.44 15.75 20.15
CA THR A 393 13.80 14.86 21.27
C THR A 393 12.71 14.70 22.34
N SER A 394 11.68 15.55 22.36
CA SER A 394 10.71 15.63 23.47
C SER A 394 9.43 14.81 23.28
N CYS A 395 9.25 14.12 22.15
CA CYS A 395 7.97 13.48 21.79
C CYS A 395 7.96 11.95 21.91
N VAL A 396 8.64 11.38 22.91
CA VAL A 396 8.49 9.97 23.30
C VAL A 396 7.46 9.84 24.43
N CYS A 397 6.20 10.16 24.13
CA CYS A 397 5.08 9.82 25.00
C CYS A 397 4.84 8.31 24.92
N ASN A 398 5.41 7.55 25.86
CA ASN A 398 5.27 6.09 25.92
C ASN A 398 3.85 5.68 26.36
N PRO A 399 3.01 5.08 25.50
CA PRO A 399 1.66 4.65 25.87
C PRO A 399 1.66 3.22 26.44
N ALA A 400 2.70 2.85 27.21
CA ALA A 400 2.79 1.59 27.94
C ALA A 400 1.85 1.59 29.16
N GLY A 401 0.55 1.71 28.89
CA GLY A 401 -0.50 1.79 29.90
C GLY A 401 -1.75 1.07 29.44
N TRP A 402 -1.95 -0.16 29.91
CA TRP A 402 -3.28 -0.81 29.97
C TRP A 402 -4.13 -0.15 31.08
N ALA A 403 -4.16 1.18 31.10
CA ALA A 403 -4.85 1.99 32.09
C ALA A 403 -6.30 2.20 31.64
N ARG A 404 -7.25 1.75 32.48
CA ARG A 404 -8.70 1.94 32.25
C ARG A 404 -8.99 3.43 32.11
N ALA A 405 -9.51 3.85 30.95
CA ALA A 405 -9.80 5.25 30.65
C ALA A 405 -10.93 5.82 31.54
N SER A 406 -10.57 6.44 32.66
CA SER A 406 -11.47 7.26 33.48
C SER A 406 -11.84 8.55 32.74
N ARG A 407 -13.14 8.83 32.59
CA ARG A 407 -13.67 10.04 31.95
C ARG A 407 -13.49 11.30 32.80
N THR A 408 -12.25 11.80 32.92
CA THR A 408 -11.93 13.13 33.47
C THR A 408 -10.62 13.66 32.85
N SER A 409 -10.43 14.99 32.88
CA SER A 409 -9.24 15.73 32.41
C SER A 409 -8.74 15.45 30.97
N ARG A 410 -9.47 15.97 29.96
CA ARG A 410 -8.86 16.40 28.68
C ARG A 410 -8.46 17.89 28.76
N SER A 411 -7.31 18.23 29.37
CA SER A 411 -6.81 19.64 29.33
C SER A 411 -5.36 19.91 29.79
N THR A 412 -4.43 18.94 29.87
CA THR A 412 -3.05 19.24 30.33
C THR A 412 -1.95 18.49 29.58
N CYS A 413 -1.56 19.01 28.41
CA CYS A 413 -0.31 18.66 27.71
C CYS A 413 0.16 19.76 26.75
N CYS A 414 0.01 21.04 27.15
CA CYS A 414 0.52 22.18 26.38
C CYS A 414 0.74 23.41 27.29
N ALA A 415 1.70 23.31 28.22
CA ALA A 415 2.11 24.41 29.09
C ALA A 415 3.60 24.27 29.51
N THR A 416 4.21 25.40 29.85
CA THR A 416 5.53 25.54 30.52
C THR A 416 6.76 24.86 29.88
N SER A 417 7.39 25.54 28.92
CA SER A 417 8.83 25.90 28.99
C SER A 417 9.30 26.62 27.70
N GLY A 418 9.65 27.91 27.72
CA GLY A 418 9.47 28.90 28.78
C GLY A 418 9.70 30.31 28.24
N CYS A 419 8.86 31.26 28.62
CA CYS A 419 9.10 32.68 28.33
C CYS A 419 10.26 33.19 29.18
N ARG A 420 11.14 34.02 28.62
CA ARG A 420 12.12 34.76 29.43
C ARG A 420 11.41 35.88 30.18
N SER A 421 11.79 36.05 31.44
CA SER A 421 11.19 36.99 32.39
C SER A 421 11.57 38.44 32.09
N CYS A 422 10.59 39.31 31.99
CA CYS A 422 10.72 40.75 32.27
C CYS A 422 9.87 41.06 33.50
N SER A 423 10.51 41.29 34.65
CA SER A 423 9.81 41.67 35.89
C SER A 423 9.48 43.17 35.88
N PRO A 424 8.29 43.60 36.35
CA PRO A 424 7.96 45.01 36.47
C PRO A 424 8.67 45.66 37.67
N SER A 425 9.03 46.94 37.54
CA SER A 425 9.54 47.77 38.65
C SER A 425 8.65 49.02 38.79
N PRO A 426 8.01 49.26 39.96
CA PRO A 426 7.07 50.37 40.12
C PRO A 426 7.71 51.61 40.74
N ARG A 427 7.49 52.79 40.13
CA ARG A 427 7.51 54.12 40.79
C ARG A 427 6.72 55.15 39.96
N ALA A 428 6.20 56.17 40.64
CA ALA A 428 5.41 57.27 40.07
C ALA A 428 6.30 58.29 39.32
N SER A 429 5.84 59.32 38.59
CA SER A 429 4.60 60.13 38.69
C SER A 429 4.18 60.73 37.32
N PRO A 430 2.95 61.27 37.16
CA PRO A 430 2.42 61.74 35.87
C PRO A 430 2.59 63.25 35.60
N ARG A 431 2.61 63.64 34.31
CA ARG A 431 1.95 64.83 33.69
C ARG A 431 2.57 65.24 32.35
N ARG A 432 1.78 65.24 31.27
CA ARG A 432 1.36 66.43 30.48
C ARG A 432 0.48 65.99 29.29
N ALA A 433 -0.24 66.95 28.71
CA ALA A 433 -1.21 66.76 27.63
C ALA A 433 -0.82 67.59 26.38
N CYS A 434 -1.76 67.72 25.43
CA CYS A 434 -1.63 68.31 24.08
C CYS A 434 -0.94 67.38 23.06
N GLY A 435 -1.43 67.24 21.81
CA GLY A 435 -2.74 67.66 21.30
C GLY A 435 -2.85 67.71 19.77
N VAL A 436 -3.95 67.18 19.22
CA VAL A 436 -4.66 67.64 17.99
C VAL A 436 -3.83 67.89 16.72
N ARG A 437 -3.98 67.02 15.70
CA ARG A 437 -4.75 67.38 14.48
C ARG A 437 -5.08 66.19 13.56
N SER A 438 -6.14 66.35 12.80
CA SER A 438 -6.65 65.44 11.76
C SER A 438 -6.90 66.23 10.48
N THR A 439 -6.49 65.71 9.30
CA THR A 439 -6.97 66.23 7.99
C THR A 439 -6.92 65.18 6.88
N SER A 440 -8.08 65.01 6.26
CA SER A 440 -8.40 64.56 4.89
C SER A 440 -9.72 65.30 4.53
N PRO A 441 -10.23 65.37 3.28
CA PRO A 441 -9.94 64.55 2.09
C PRO A 441 -9.86 65.39 0.78
N SER A 442 -10.33 64.82 -0.36
CA SER A 442 -10.64 65.42 -1.69
C SER A 442 -9.45 65.69 -2.66
N SER A 443 -9.58 65.62 -4.00
CA SER A 443 -10.57 64.93 -4.88
C SER A 443 -10.15 64.93 -6.37
N CYS A 444 -10.69 63.98 -7.17
CA CYS A 444 -10.94 64.02 -8.63
C CYS A 444 -9.80 64.19 -9.66
N CYS A 445 -9.69 63.23 -10.61
CA CYS A 445 -9.75 63.51 -12.06
C CYS A 445 -9.91 62.23 -12.93
N SER A 446 -10.47 62.37 -14.14
CA SER A 446 -10.71 61.34 -15.19
C SER A 446 -11.33 62.03 -16.43
N PRO A 447 -11.52 61.38 -17.60
CA PRO A 447 -10.65 60.48 -18.38
C PRO A 447 -10.47 61.00 -19.85
N SER A 448 -9.95 60.20 -20.79
CA SER A 448 -9.99 60.51 -22.25
C SER A 448 -10.21 59.28 -23.15
N ARG A 449 -10.70 59.49 -24.39
CA ARG A 449 -11.14 58.45 -25.36
C ARG A 449 -10.82 58.85 -26.82
N SER A 450 -10.44 57.86 -27.64
CA SER A 450 -10.72 57.72 -29.11
C SER A 450 -10.17 56.34 -29.57
N SER A 451 -10.81 55.45 -30.36
CA SER A 451 -11.63 55.49 -31.61
C SER A 451 -10.81 55.76 -32.88
N SER A 452 -10.88 55.01 -33.99
CA SER A 452 -11.82 53.97 -34.50
C SER A 452 -11.06 52.93 -35.39
N SER A 453 -11.54 52.13 -36.38
CA SER A 453 -12.81 52.03 -37.15
C SER A 453 -13.05 50.64 -37.83
N SER A 454 -14.26 50.10 -37.63
CA SER A 454 -15.15 49.33 -38.54
C SER A 454 -14.70 48.62 -39.85
N ARG A 455 -15.27 47.43 -40.09
CA ARG A 455 -16.23 47.19 -41.21
C ARG A 455 -17.20 46.01 -40.96
N ARG A 456 -18.31 45.97 -41.71
CA ARG A 456 -19.38 44.94 -41.71
C ARG A 456 -19.46 44.25 -43.08
N THR A 457 -19.97 43.02 -43.09
CA THR A 457 -21.01 42.56 -44.04
C THR A 457 -21.84 41.42 -43.42
N SER A 458 -22.95 41.03 -44.07
CA SER A 458 -24.03 40.18 -43.52
C SER A 458 -24.88 39.60 -44.65
N LEU A 459 -25.69 38.54 -44.41
CA LEU A 459 -27.12 38.37 -44.81
C LEU A 459 -27.62 36.88 -44.89
N THR A 460 -28.68 36.56 -44.10
CA THR A 460 -29.94 35.81 -44.44
C THR A 460 -29.92 34.38 -45.06
N THR A 461 -30.96 33.51 -45.05
CA THR A 461 -32.39 33.55 -44.59
C THR A 461 -33.02 32.13 -44.47
N ALA A 462 -34.09 31.97 -43.66
CA ALA A 462 -35.27 31.06 -43.84
C ALA A 462 -35.07 29.52 -43.98
N SER A 463 -36.05 28.59 -43.80
CA SER A 463 -37.30 28.40 -42.99
C SER A 463 -37.75 26.91 -43.22
N SER A 464 -38.83 26.27 -42.71
CA SER A 464 -40.01 26.63 -41.91
C SER A 464 -40.67 25.39 -41.20
N ARG A 465 -41.87 25.62 -40.61
CA ARG A 465 -43.06 24.75 -40.31
C ARG A 465 -43.12 23.29 -40.85
N THR A 466 -43.82 22.31 -40.25
CA THR A 466 -44.72 22.20 -39.04
C THR A 466 -44.65 20.73 -38.50
N THR A 467 -45.54 20.06 -37.71
CA THR A 467 -46.96 20.22 -37.26
C THR A 467 -47.23 19.33 -36.01
N GLY A 468 -48.35 19.53 -35.29
CA GLY A 468 -49.09 18.43 -34.62
C GLY A 468 -49.06 18.33 -33.08
N THR A 469 -50.24 18.48 -32.45
CA THR A 469 -50.59 18.08 -31.06
C THR A 469 -51.83 17.15 -31.14
N PRO A 470 -52.47 16.62 -30.06
CA PRO A 470 -52.20 16.76 -28.61
C PRO A 470 -52.29 15.44 -27.78
N ARG A 471 -51.91 15.49 -26.49
CA ARG A 471 -52.83 15.06 -25.41
C ARG A 471 -52.48 15.56 -24.00
N THR A 472 -53.55 15.85 -23.27
CA THR A 472 -53.68 16.09 -21.83
C THR A 472 -53.36 14.86 -20.98
N ALA A 473 -53.25 14.89 -19.64
CA ALA A 473 -52.88 15.91 -18.64
C ALA A 473 -53.04 15.28 -17.24
N ARG A 474 -52.33 15.75 -16.20
CA ARG A 474 -52.86 15.84 -14.82
C ARG A 474 -51.98 16.71 -13.93
N SER A 475 -52.64 17.47 -13.05
CA SER A 475 -52.05 18.41 -12.10
C SER A 475 -52.21 17.93 -10.67
N SER A 476 -51.37 18.44 -9.76
CA SER A 476 -51.72 18.74 -8.35
C SER A 476 -50.69 19.72 -7.74
N PRO A 477 -51.05 20.49 -6.67
CA PRO A 477 -50.34 21.72 -6.30
C PRO A 477 -49.57 21.63 -4.95
N PRO A 478 -48.86 22.71 -4.50
CA PRO A 478 -47.84 22.62 -3.44
C PRO A 478 -48.20 23.28 -2.09
N GLY A 479 -47.34 23.06 -1.09
CA GLY A 479 -47.27 23.80 0.19
C GLY A 479 -46.55 22.99 1.27
N SER A 480 -46.04 23.55 2.37
CA SER A 480 -45.65 24.95 2.68
C SER A 480 -44.69 24.95 3.89
N SER A 481 -44.08 26.09 4.23
CA SER A 481 -43.03 26.20 5.27
C SER A 481 -43.54 26.69 6.63
N SER A 482 -43.04 26.12 7.73
CA SER A 482 -43.05 26.75 9.06
C SER A 482 -41.95 26.18 9.99
N SER A 483 -41.71 26.85 11.13
CA SER A 483 -40.61 26.58 12.08
C SER A 483 -41.14 26.33 13.52
N PRO A 484 -40.32 25.81 14.45
CA PRO A 484 -40.81 25.15 15.66
C PRO A 484 -41.13 26.08 16.85
N ALA A 485 -41.94 25.55 17.79
CA ALA A 485 -42.31 26.18 19.07
C ALA A 485 -41.96 25.29 20.29
N ARG A 486 -42.10 25.85 21.51
CA ARG A 486 -41.49 25.35 22.76
C ARG A 486 -42.43 24.48 23.62
N GLY A 487 -41.84 23.59 24.43
CA GLY A 487 -42.45 22.94 25.60
C GLY A 487 -41.82 21.57 25.89
N GLY A 488 -41.56 21.13 27.12
CA GLY A 488 -41.65 21.78 28.44
C GLY A 488 -40.81 21.01 29.48
N CYS A 489 -40.67 21.52 30.72
CA CYS A 489 -39.82 20.90 31.75
C CYS A 489 -40.59 19.92 32.65
N VAL A 490 -39.98 18.78 32.98
CA VAL A 490 -40.33 17.94 34.15
C VAL A 490 -39.03 17.50 34.84
N ARG A 491 -39.03 17.41 36.17
CA ARG A 491 -37.88 16.99 37.01
C ARG A 491 -38.24 15.78 37.88
N SER A 492 -37.17 15.11 38.34
CA SER A 492 -37.07 14.26 39.55
C SER A 492 -37.38 12.76 39.39
N PRO A 493 -36.82 11.88 40.25
CA PRO A 493 -35.50 11.92 40.91
C PRO A 493 -34.68 10.60 40.73
N PRO A 494 -33.39 10.54 41.14
CA PRO A 494 -32.60 9.31 41.09
C PRO A 494 -32.67 8.48 42.39
N PRO A 495 -32.67 7.13 42.33
CA PRO A 495 -32.41 6.27 43.48
C PRO A 495 -30.90 6.11 43.76
N SER A 496 -30.53 5.99 45.03
CA SER A 496 -29.16 5.81 45.52
C SER A 496 -28.84 4.31 45.81
N PRO A 497 -27.56 3.92 46.01
CA PRO A 497 -27.14 2.53 45.80
C PRO A 497 -27.26 1.63 47.05
N ARG A 498 -27.29 0.30 46.84
CA ARG A 498 -27.07 -0.70 47.90
C ARG A 498 -26.18 -1.87 47.47
N SER A 499 -25.24 -2.21 48.35
CA SER A 499 -24.65 -3.53 48.65
C SER A 499 -24.34 -4.52 47.51
N SER A 500 -23.05 -4.84 47.36
CA SER A 500 -22.58 -6.17 46.93
C SER A 500 -22.86 -7.23 48.01
N PRO A 501 -22.75 -8.53 47.68
CA PRO A 501 -21.47 -9.21 47.93
C PRO A 501 -21.00 -10.12 46.78
N SER A 502 -19.76 -10.59 46.86
CA SER A 502 -19.16 -11.57 45.93
C SER A 502 -19.10 -12.97 46.57
N PRO A 503 -19.12 -14.05 45.76
CA PRO A 503 -18.48 -15.31 46.11
C PRO A 503 -17.24 -15.58 45.23
N ALA A 504 -16.20 -16.15 45.83
CA ALA A 504 -14.95 -16.49 45.15
C ALA A 504 -15.02 -17.86 44.46
N TRP A 505 -14.36 -18.00 43.30
CA TRP A 505 -14.14 -19.29 42.65
C TRP A 505 -12.66 -19.67 42.71
N ARG A 506 -12.38 -20.83 43.33
CA ARG A 506 -11.02 -21.37 43.50
C ARG A 506 -10.54 -22.07 42.23
N ARG A 507 -9.22 -22.05 42.00
CA ARG A 507 -8.57 -22.92 41.02
C ARG A 507 -8.60 -24.37 41.52
N VAL A 508 -8.82 -25.32 40.62
CA VAL A 508 -8.50 -26.74 40.81
C VAL A 508 -7.75 -27.22 39.57
N LEU A 509 -6.61 -27.87 39.79
CA LEU A 509 -5.83 -28.56 38.76
C LEU A 509 -5.94 -30.08 39.01
N PRO A 510 -6.08 -30.93 37.99
CA PRO A 510 -5.98 -32.37 38.16
C PRO A 510 -4.51 -32.80 38.38
N PRO A 511 -4.24 -33.82 39.21
CA PRO A 511 -2.88 -34.25 39.53
C PRO A 511 -2.28 -35.20 38.47
N CYS A 512 -0.95 -35.23 38.40
CA CYS A 512 -0.23 -36.31 37.72
C CYS A 512 -0.05 -37.51 38.65
N THR A 513 -0.27 -38.72 38.14
CA THR A 513 0.16 -39.98 38.76
C THR A 513 0.93 -40.82 37.73
N ALA A 514 1.85 -41.68 38.19
CA ALA A 514 2.77 -42.40 37.31
C ALA A 514 3.15 -43.78 37.86
N ARG A 515 3.66 -44.65 36.97
CA ARG A 515 4.25 -45.99 37.20
C ARG A 515 3.25 -47.13 37.54
N PRO A 516 3.62 -48.43 37.31
CA PRO A 516 4.61 -48.96 36.36
C PRO A 516 4.21 -50.26 35.59
N SER A 517 4.94 -50.53 34.51
CA SER A 517 5.38 -51.86 34.00
C SER A 517 4.38 -53.04 33.82
N ARG A 518 4.29 -53.56 32.59
CA ARG A 518 5.07 -54.74 32.14
C ARG A 518 4.93 -54.95 30.62
N ALA A 519 5.70 -55.89 30.05
CA ALA A 519 5.90 -56.03 28.61
C ALA A 519 5.12 -57.20 27.98
N ARG A 520 4.84 -57.09 26.67
CA ARG A 520 4.89 -58.22 25.73
C ARG A 520 5.27 -57.73 24.34
N ALA A 521 6.10 -58.50 23.64
CA ALA A 521 6.51 -58.22 22.27
C ALA A 521 5.56 -58.88 21.26
N SER A 522 5.46 -58.30 20.06
CA SER A 522 5.05 -59.04 18.86
C SER A 522 5.91 -58.59 17.68
N SER A 523 6.48 -59.56 16.96
CA SER A 523 7.40 -59.33 15.85
C SER A 523 6.65 -59.34 14.52
N ARG A 524 6.83 -58.29 13.72
CA ARG A 524 6.54 -58.31 12.28
C ARG A 524 7.66 -57.64 11.50
N THR A 525 8.71 -58.43 11.26
CA THR A 525 9.68 -58.16 10.21
C THR A 525 8.97 -58.09 8.86
N ARG A 526 9.26 -57.06 8.07
CA ARG A 526 9.03 -57.06 6.62
C ARG A 526 10.34 -56.71 5.95
N SER A 527 10.93 -57.70 5.28
CA SER A 527 12.07 -57.52 4.40
C SER A 527 11.71 -56.58 3.24
N TRP A 528 12.67 -55.78 2.80
CA TRP A 528 12.59 -55.01 1.56
C TRP A 528 13.78 -55.41 0.68
N THR A 529 13.49 -56.10 -0.41
CA THR A 529 14.49 -56.50 -1.40
C THR A 529 14.71 -55.40 -2.43
N PRO A 530 15.97 -55.10 -2.82
CA PRO A 530 16.26 -54.13 -3.87
C PRO A 530 15.93 -54.70 -5.27
N PRO A 531 15.56 -53.85 -6.25
CA PRO A 531 15.27 -54.28 -7.62
C PRO A 531 16.55 -54.65 -8.40
N PRO A 532 16.47 -55.57 -9.39
CA PRO A 532 17.65 -56.11 -10.07
C PRO A 532 18.28 -55.15 -11.09
N LEU A 533 19.61 -55.25 -11.20
CA LEU A 533 20.42 -54.57 -12.22
C LEU A 533 20.15 -55.13 -13.63
N ARG A 534 19.88 -54.27 -14.60
CA ARG A 534 19.92 -54.64 -16.03
C ARG A 534 21.36 -54.70 -16.51
N ALA A 535 21.91 -55.90 -16.68
CA ALA A 535 23.20 -56.11 -17.32
C ALA A 535 23.16 -55.70 -18.81
N SER A 536 24.23 -55.06 -19.30
CA SER A 536 24.34 -54.60 -20.68
C SER A 536 24.90 -55.68 -21.61
N THR A 537 24.11 -56.12 -22.59
CA THR A 537 24.57 -57.04 -23.64
C THR A 537 25.44 -56.32 -24.67
N ARG A 538 26.76 -56.50 -24.57
CA ARG A 538 27.69 -56.27 -25.70
C ARG A 538 28.09 -57.62 -26.31
N ARG A 539 27.59 -57.91 -27.51
CA ARG A 539 28.31 -58.76 -28.47
C ARG A 539 28.85 -57.86 -29.57
N ARG A 540 30.17 -57.88 -29.78
CA ARG A 540 30.79 -57.56 -31.07
C ARG A 540 31.01 -58.88 -31.80
N ALA A 541 30.67 -58.92 -33.08
CA ALA A 541 31.27 -59.85 -34.03
C ALA A 541 32.42 -59.16 -34.77
N LEU A 542 33.22 -59.92 -35.52
CA LEU A 542 34.37 -59.44 -36.30
C LEU A 542 34.04 -59.34 -37.81
N SER A 543 35.06 -58.95 -38.58
CA SER A 543 35.22 -59.02 -40.04
C SER A 543 34.54 -57.94 -40.90
N SER A 544 35.21 -57.69 -42.04
CA SER A 544 35.03 -56.61 -43.04
C SER A 544 34.87 -55.21 -42.47
#